data_AF-A0A2N6BEH7-F1
#
_entry.id   AF-A0A2N6BEH7-F1
#
_cell.length_a   1.000
_cell.length_b   1.000
_cell.length_c   1.000
_cell.angle_alpha   90.00
_cell.angle_beta   90.00
_cell.angle_gamma   90.00
#
_symmetry.space_group_name_H-M   'P 1'
#
loop_
_entity.id
_entity.type
_entity.pdbx_description
1 polymer ?
#
loop_
_entity_poly.entity_id
_entity_poly.type
_entity_poly.pdbx_seq_one_letter_code
_entity_poly.pdbx_strand_id
1 'polypeptide(L)'
;MSPTPPPERPAEPDRREIAAQARRIARLALKAAMATRDAVSGDPFISMGAAATAMDGAPVLLMSALARHRRNLDRHPEASLLFETGEDRANPLTGARISISGRVEPLADEIDQARFLARQPKAFYAGFSDFQFYKLQVRDVHFVGGFGIAMNLAPADYLLETGRLGALRQAEGELIARLTRDHKAVLHNI
;
A
#
# COMPACT_ATOMS: atom_id res chain seq x y z
N MET A 1 -23.06 -30.43 -40.53
CA MET A 1 -22.95 -29.52 -39.37
C MET A 1 -21.48 -29.28 -39.12
N SER A 2 -21.00 -28.05 -39.27
CA SER A 2 -19.61 -27.72 -38.95
C SER A 2 -19.39 -27.81 -37.44
N PRO A 3 -18.26 -28.34 -36.97
CA PRO A 3 -17.98 -28.42 -35.55
C PRO A 3 -17.92 -27.02 -34.94
N THR A 4 -18.60 -26.82 -33.81
CA THR A 4 -18.51 -25.61 -33.01
C THR A 4 -17.04 -25.41 -32.62
N PRO A 5 -16.45 -24.23 -32.88
CA PRO A 5 -15.09 -23.96 -32.45
C PRO A 5 -14.99 -24.11 -30.91
N PRO A 6 -13.86 -24.60 -30.39
CA PRO A 6 -13.67 -24.71 -28.96
C PRO A 6 -13.86 -23.32 -28.32
N PRO A 7 -14.41 -23.25 -27.09
CA PRO A 7 -14.57 -21.99 -26.40
C PRO A 7 -13.21 -21.28 -26.32
N GLU A 8 -13.18 -19.99 -26.65
CA GLU A 8 -11.98 -19.18 -26.51
C GLU A 8 -11.51 -19.25 -25.06
N ARG A 9 -10.22 -19.55 -24.87
CA ARG A 9 -9.61 -19.45 -23.54
C ARG A 9 -9.79 -18.00 -23.06
N PRO A 10 -10.16 -17.78 -21.79
CA PRO A 10 -10.21 -16.43 -21.25
C PRO A 10 -8.89 -15.71 -21.55
N ALA A 11 -8.96 -14.46 -22.00
CA ALA A 11 -7.77 -13.66 -22.21
C ALA A 11 -6.94 -13.64 -20.91
N GLU A 12 -5.62 -13.81 -21.02
CA GLU A 12 -4.75 -13.64 -19.86
C GLU A 12 -4.94 -12.22 -19.30
N PRO A 13 -5.06 -12.07 -17.97
CA PRO A 13 -5.31 -10.77 -17.39
C PRO A 13 -4.11 -9.84 -17.63
N ASP A 14 -4.38 -8.60 -18.05
CA ASP A 14 -3.34 -7.63 -18.36
C ASP A 14 -2.56 -7.27 -17.09
N ARG A 15 -1.25 -7.55 -17.09
CA ARG A 15 -0.33 -7.22 -15.99
C ARG A 15 -0.36 -5.74 -15.63
N ARG A 16 -0.53 -4.84 -16.60
CA ARG A 16 -0.59 -3.38 -16.34
C ARG A 16 -1.86 -3.01 -15.60
N GLU A 17 -2.98 -3.61 -15.94
CA GLU A 17 -4.27 -3.42 -15.26
C GLU A 17 -4.21 -3.98 -13.83
N ILE A 18 -3.66 -5.18 -13.66
CA ILE A 18 -3.44 -5.78 -12.34
C ILE A 18 -2.53 -4.90 -11.48
N ALA A 19 -1.43 -4.38 -12.03
CA ALA A 19 -0.55 -3.48 -11.30
C ALA A 19 -1.25 -2.16 -10.92
N ALA A 20 -2.10 -1.62 -11.79
CA ALA A 20 -2.92 -0.45 -11.47
C ALA A 20 -3.92 -0.73 -10.35
N GLN A 21 -4.57 -1.90 -10.37
CA GLN A 21 -5.49 -2.33 -9.31
C GLN A 21 -4.77 -2.57 -7.98
N ALA A 22 -3.60 -3.21 -8.00
CA ALA A 22 -2.76 -3.39 -6.82
C ALA A 22 -2.37 -2.04 -6.20
N ARG A 23 -1.91 -1.07 -7.01
CA ARG A 23 -1.64 0.29 -6.53
C ARG A 23 -2.89 0.95 -5.96
N ARG A 24 -4.07 0.75 -6.57
CA ARG A 24 -5.34 1.28 -6.07
C ARG A 24 -5.67 0.73 -4.69
N ILE A 25 -5.55 -0.59 -4.48
CA ILE A 25 -5.79 -1.23 -3.17
C ILE A 25 -4.84 -0.63 -2.11
N ALA A 26 -3.52 -0.60 -2.38
CA ALA A 26 -2.54 -0.02 -1.46
C ALA A 26 -2.85 1.45 -1.12
N ARG A 27 -3.29 2.21 -2.13
CA ARG A 27 -3.64 3.62 -1.97
C ARG A 27 -4.95 3.84 -1.26
N LEU A 28 -5.92 2.95 -1.30
CA LEU A 28 -7.22 3.16 -0.64
C LEU A 28 -7.23 2.62 0.79
N ALA A 29 -6.46 1.57 1.05
CA ALA A 29 -6.32 1.03 2.38
C ALA A 29 -5.65 2.06 3.32
N LEU A 30 -6.27 2.27 4.49
CA LEU A 30 -5.72 3.14 5.56
C LEU A 30 -4.94 2.34 6.62
N LYS A 31 -4.88 1.03 6.49
CA LYS A 31 -4.19 0.13 7.41
C LYS A 31 -3.70 -1.11 6.68
N ALA A 32 -2.70 -1.76 7.23
CA ALA A 32 -2.18 -3.03 6.74
C ALA A 32 -1.91 -3.98 7.90
N ALA A 33 -2.17 -5.27 7.68
CA ALA A 33 -1.60 -6.31 8.54
C ALA A 33 -0.14 -6.51 8.14
N MET A 34 0.76 -6.42 9.10
CA MET A 34 2.20 -6.50 8.93
C MET A 34 2.73 -7.76 9.59
N ALA A 35 3.29 -8.65 8.78
CA ALA A 35 4.07 -9.78 9.24
C ALA A 35 5.55 -9.38 9.39
N THR A 36 6.12 -9.67 10.54
CA THR A 36 7.54 -9.47 10.89
C THR A 36 8.08 -10.74 11.53
N ARG A 37 9.41 -10.87 11.62
CA ARG A 37 10.06 -11.93 12.39
C ARG A 37 10.32 -11.47 13.82
N ASP A 38 9.86 -12.21 14.82
CA ASP A 38 10.13 -11.88 16.22
C ASP A 38 11.65 -11.80 16.49
N ALA A 39 12.07 -10.71 17.12
CA ALA A 39 13.48 -10.40 17.39
C ALA A 39 14.21 -11.40 18.30
N VAL A 40 13.47 -12.17 19.11
CA VAL A 40 14.02 -13.10 20.10
C VAL A 40 13.79 -14.55 19.68
N SER A 41 12.55 -14.93 19.41
CA SER A 41 12.23 -16.33 19.09
C SER A 41 12.45 -16.68 17.62
N GLY A 42 12.44 -15.69 16.72
CA GLY A 42 12.48 -15.91 15.27
C GLY A 42 11.14 -16.33 14.67
N ASP A 43 10.07 -16.42 15.48
CA ASP A 43 8.73 -16.79 15.04
C ASP A 43 8.07 -15.70 14.18
N PRO A 44 7.13 -16.06 13.29
CA PRO A 44 6.30 -15.07 12.62
C PRO A 44 5.42 -14.32 13.62
N PHE A 45 5.40 -12.99 13.51
CA PHE A 45 4.56 -12.11 14.31
C PHE A 45 3.76 -11.17 13.41
N ILE A 46 2.44 -11.12 13.63
CA ILE A 46 1.54 -10.23 12.89
C ILE A 46 1.04 -9.12 13.80
N SER A 47 1.02 -7.89 13.28
CA SER A 47 0.35 -6.75 13.92
C SER A 47 -0.36 -5.89 12.88
N MET A 48 -1.25 -5.00 13.33
CA MET A 48 -1.96 -4.05 12.46
C MET A 48 -1.35 -2.65 12.64
N GLY A 49 -1.14 -1.93 11.55
CA GLY A 49 -0.62 -0.56 11.57
C GLY A 49 -1.32 0.35 10.57
N ALA A 50 -1.34 1.65 10.86
CA ALA A 50 -1.74 2.66 9.88
C ALA A 50 -0.74 2.66 8.72
N ALA A 51 -1.25 2.78 7.50
CA ALA A 51 -0.43 2.77 6.30
C ALA A 51 -0.89 3.85 5.31
N ALA A 52 0.04 4.32 4.50
CA ALA A 52 -0.21 5.09 3.30
C ALA A 52 0.80 4.66 2.22
N THR A 53 0.88 5.42 1.12
CA THR A 53 1.86 5.15 0.07
C THR A 53 2.64 6.41 -0.30
N ALA A 54 3.93 6.22 -0.56
CA ALA A 54 4.77 7.17 -1.27
C ALA A 54 4.24 7.42 -2.69
N MET A 55 4.75 8.44 -3.37
CA MET A 55 4.28 8.78 -4.72
C MET A 55 4.46 7.64 -5.73
N ASP A 56 5.56 6.90 -5.62
CA ASP A 56 5.87 5.71 -6.44
C ASP A 56 4.94 4.51 -6.16
N GLY A 57 4.17 4.55 -5.06
CA GLY A 57 3.27 3.48 -4.63
C GLY A 57 3.83 2.61 -3.51
N ALA A 58 5.10 2.76 -3.13
CA ALA A 58 5.67 1.99 -2.03
C ALA A 58 4.97 2.30 -0.69
N PRO A 59 4.72 1.30 0.16
CA PRO A 59 4.10 1.52 1.47
C PRO A 59 4.91 2.42 2.39
N VAL A 60 4.21 3.33 3.08
CA VAL A 60 4.75 4.20 4.13
C VAL A 60 4.03 3.91 5.44
N LEU A 61 4.81 3.81 6.51
CA LEU A 61 4.40 3.44 7.85
C LEU A 61 4.89 4.49 8.85
N LEU A 62 4.17 4.66 9.94
CA LEU A 62 4.57 5.50 11.08
C LEU A 62 4.53 4.63 12.33
N MET A 63 5.70 4.36 12.92
CA MET A 63 5.84 3.33 13.96
C MET A 63 6.54 3.89 15.20
N SER A 64 6.01 3.55 16.37
CA SER A 64 6.65 3.79 17.67
C SER A 64 7.83 2.84 17.88
N ALA A 65 8.94 3.35 18.42
CA ALA A 65 10.06 2.57 18.93
C ALA A 65 9.65 1.59 20.05
N LEU A 66 8.51 1.83 20.71
CA LEU A 66 7.95 0.96 21.75
C LEU A 66 7.15 -0.21 21.18
N ALA A 67 6.81 -0.20 19.88
CA ALA A 67 6.03 -1.26 19.26
C ALA A 67 6.86 -2.55 19.07
N ARG A 68 6.24 -3.73 19.25
CA ARG A 68 6.91 -5.02 19.05
C ARG A 68 7.38 -5.21 17.62
N HIS A 69 6.53 -4.89 16.63
CA HIS A 69 6.93 -4.97 15.21
C HIS A 69 8.11 -4.05 14.88
N ARG A 70 8.26 -2.93 15.59
CA ARG A 70 9.40 -2.02 15.36
C ARG A 70 10.70 -2.64 15.87
N ARG A 71 10.70 -3.19 17.09
CA ARG A 71 11.85 -3.93 17.62
C ARG A 71 12.22 -5.16 16.77
N ASN A 72 11.22 -5.83 16.21
CA ASN A 72 11.41 -6.92 15.26
C ASN A 72 12.18 -6.44 14.03
N LEU A 73 11.73 -5.33 13.43
CA LEU A 73 12.33 -4.72 12.25
C LEU A 73 13.75 -4.19 12.46
N ASP A 74 14.09 -3.74 13.68
CA ASP A 74 15.45 -3.31 14.01
C ASP A 74 16.47 -4.47 13.89
N ARG A 75 16.03 -5.73 14.03
CA ARG A 75 16.88 -6.93 13.84
C ARG A 75 16.70 -7.61 12.49
N HIS A 76 15.45 -7.67 12.03
CA HIS A 76 15.03 -8.37 10.82
C HIS A 76 14.17 -7.42 9.99
N PRO A 77 14.80 -6.61 9.12
CA PRO A 77 14.11 -5.52 8.43
C PRO A 77 13.16 -6.02 7.33
N GLU A 78 13.05 -7.34 7.12
CA GLU A 78 12.08 -7.94 6.22
C GLU A 78 10.65 -7.92 6.80
N ALA A 79 9.70 -7.49 5.98
CA ALA A 79 8.28 -7.58 6.30
C ALA A 79 7.43 -7.89 5.08
N SER A 80 6.23 -8.40 5.34
CA SER A 80 5.14 -8.48 4.36
C SER A 80 3.93 -7.72 4.88
N LEU A 81 3.33 -6.90 4.03
CA LEU A 81 2.14 -6.11 4.32
C LEU A 81 0.96 -6.63 3.50
N LEU A 82 -0.12 -7.02 4.18
CA LEU A 82 -1.39 -7.38 3.55
C LEU A 82 -2.33 -6.17 3.56
N PHE A 83 -2.83 -5.82 2.38
CA PHE A 83 -3.83 -4.78 2.18
C PHE A 83 -5.09 -5.35 1.55
N GLU A 84 -6.23 -4.88 2.03
CA GLU A 84 -7.56 -5.08 1.46
C GLU A 84 -8.39 -3.81 1.68
N THR A 85 -9.40 -3.58 0.84
CA THR A 85 -10.32 -2.42 1.00
C THR A 85 -11.66 -2.80 1.64
N GLY A 86 -11.88 -4.07 1.97
CA GLY A 86 -13.11 -4.56 2.60
C GLY A 86 -14.36 -4.44 1.70
N GLU A 87 -14.17 -4.41 0.38
CA GLU A 87 -15.26 -4.46 -0.59
C GLU A 87 -15.81 -5.89 -0.65
N ASP A 88 -17.14 -6.01 -0.51
CA ASP A 88 -17.97 -7.23 -0.57
C ASP A 88 -18.11 -8.05 0.75
N ARG A 89 -19.22 -7.83 1.48
CA ARG A 89 -19.49 -8.45 2.79
C ARG A 89 -20.18 -9.82 2.71
N ALA A 90 -20.70 -10.21 1.55
CA ALA A 90 -21.43 -11.47 1.41
C ALA A 90 -20.49 -12.67 1.39
N ASN A 91 -19.29 -12.53 0.81
CA ASN A 91 -18.24 -13.52 0.85
C ASN A 91 -16.88 -12.84 1.11
N PRO A 92 -16.22 -13.07 2.26
CA PRO A 92 -14.98 -12.38 2.59
C PRO A 92 -13.80 -12.72 1.66
N LEU A 93 -13.90 -13.76 0.82
CA LEU A 93 -12.82 -14.18 -0.07
C LEU A 93 -12.94 -13.65 -1.50
N THR A 94 -14.07 -12.99 -1.86
CA THR A 94 -14.24 -12.34 -3.18
C THR A 94 -13.48 -11.02 -3.26
N GLY A 95 -13.24 -10.37 -2.11
CA GLY A 95 -12.50 -9.11 -2.04
C GLY A 95 -11.07 -9.22 -2.58
N ALA A 96 -10.72 -8.26 -3.43
CA ALA A 96 -9.36 -8.13 -3.95
C ALA A 96 -8.40 -7.67 -2.84
N ARG A 97 -7.20 -8.26 -2.83
CA ARG A 97 -6.18 -8.07 -1.80
C ARG A 97 -4.80 -8.19 -2.38
N ILE A 98 -3.83 -7.57 -1.72
CA ILE A 98 -2.42 -7.64 -2.10
C ILE A 98 -1.54 -7.88 -0.89
N SER A 99 -0.50 -8.69 -1.09
CA SER A 99 0.62 -8.82 -0.16
C SER A 99 1.85 -8.17 -0.77
N ILE A 100 2.43 -7.18 -0.10
CA ILE A 100 3.66 -6.50 -0.53
C ILE A 100 4.79 -6.91 0.41
N SER A 101 5.82 -7.55 -0.12
CA SER A 101 6.99 -8.00 0.65
C SER A 101 8.21 -7.16 0.33
N GLY A 102 9.03 -6.87 1.33
CA GLY A 102 10.17 -5.98 1.15
C GLY A 102 11.03 -5.80 2.38
N ARG A 103 11.90 -4.79 2.31
CA ARG A 103 12.73 -4.34 3.43
C ARG A 103 12.21 -3.00 3.94
N VAL A 104 12.01 -2.87 5.24
CA VAL A 104 11.52 -1.65 5.88
C VAL A 104 12.71 -0.79 6.27
N GLU A 105 12.72 0.46 5.81
CA GLU A 105 13.83 1.39 6.00
C GLU A 105 13.31 2.76 6.48
N PRO A 106 14.10 3.52 7.27
CA PRO A 106 13.71 4.86 7.68
C PRO A 106 13.41 5.77 6.48
N LEU A 107 12.35 6.57 6.60
CA LEU A 107 11.93 7.52 5.57
C LEU A 107 12.26 8.95 6.00
N ALA A 108 13.22 9.58 5.30
CA ALA A 108 13.58 10.99 5.52
C ALA A 108 12.82 11.96 4.60
N ASP A 109 12.14 11.46 3.58
CA ASP A 109 11.51 12.30 2.57
C ASP A 109 10.24 12.99 3.08
N GLU A 110 10.30 14.31 3.27
CA GLU A 110 9.21 15.09 3.86
C GLU A 110 7.93 15.10 3.02
N ILE A 111 8.04 14.96 1.69
CA ILE A 111 6.86 14.94 0.81
C ILE A 111 6.09 13.63 1.02
N ASP A 112 6.77 12.49 1.05
CA ASP A 112 6.13 11.20 1.34
C ASP A 112 5.58 11.14 2.79
N GLN A 113 6.24 11.79 3.75
CA GLN A 113 5.70 11.95 5.10
C GLN A 113 4.42 12.80 5.12
N ALA A 114 4.41 13.95 4.43
CA ALA A 114 3.23 14.80 4.30
C ALA A 114 2.06 14.06 3.63
N ARG A 115 2.35 13.25 2.60
CA ARG A 115 1.36 12.36 1.98
C ARG A 115 0.76 11.38 2.98
N PHE A 116 1.58 10.75 3.84
CA PHE A 116 1.07 9.87 4.89
C PHE A 116 0.10 10.63 5.82
N LEU A 117 0.51 11.80 6.31
CA LEU A 117 -0.31 12.60 7.23
C LEU A 117 -1.62 13.07 6.60
N ALA A 118 -1.60 13.45 5.32
CA ALA A 118 -2.82 13.81 4.59
C ALA A 118 -3.82 12.64 4.50
N ARG A 119 -3.35 11.39 4.47
CA ARG A 119 -4.19 10.19 4.50
C ARG A 119 -4.56 9.72 5.90
N GLN A 120 -3.77 10.11 6.91
CA GLN A 120 -3.94 9.72 8.30
C GLN A 120 -4.13 10.96 9.19
N PRO A 121 -5.21 11.74 9.01
CA PRO A 121 -5.41 13.02 9.72
C PRO A 121 -5.51 12.86 11.24
N LYS A 122 -5.72 11.63 11.74
CA LYS A 122 -5.75 11.30 13.17
C LYS A 122 -4.41 10.77 13.71
N ALA A 123 -3.32 10.84 12.94
CA ALA A 123 -1.98 10.46 13.38
C ALA A 123 -1.31 11.55 14.25
N PHE A 124 -1.99 11.99 15.31
CA PHE A 124 -1.48 13.01 16.23
C PHE A 124 -0.15 12.62 16.91
N TYR A 125 0.15 11.33 16.94
CA TYR A 125 1.38 10.75 17.46
C TYR A 125 2.60 10.95 16.54
N ALA A 126 2.44 11.49 15.32
CA ALA A 126 3.56 11.72 14.41
C ALA A 126 4.62 12.70 14.96
N GLY A 127 4.24 13.58 15.89
CA GLY A 127 5.17 14.50 16.56
C GLY A 127 5.79 13.93 17.83
N PHE A 128 5.45 12.70 18.24
CA PHE A 128 6.03 12.10 19.44
C PHE A 128 7.45 11.62 19.15
N SER A 129 8.35 11.80 20.12
CA SER A 129 9.78 11.49 19.95
C SER A 129 10.10 10.02 19.73
N ASP A 130 9.18 9.12 20.08
CA ASP A 130 9.32 7.68 19.86
C ASP A 130 8.75 7.22 18.52
N PHE A 131 8.07 8.08 17.76
CA PHE A 131 7.52 7.72 16.44
C PHE A 131 8.42 8.18 15.30
N GLN A 132 8.55 7.32 14.28
CA GLN A 132 9.34 7.62 13.09
C GLN A 132 8.70 7.01 11.84
N PHE A 133 8.88 7.68 10.70
CA PHE A 133 8.42 7.22 9.40
C PHE A 133 9.35 6.18 8.79
N TYR A 134 8.73 5.22 8.11
CA TYR A 134 9.40 4.13 7.40
C TYR A 134 8.78 3.94 6.03
N LYS A 135 9.61 3.51 5.08
CA LYS A 135 9.20 3.09 3.74
C LYS A 135 9.57 1.64 3.54
N LEU A 136 8.66 0.86 2.96
CA LEU A 136 8.96 -0.51 2.54
C LEU A 136 9.53 -0.48 1.13
N GLN A 137 10.80 -0.87 1.00
CA GLN A 137 11.47 -1.12 -0.27
C GLN A 137 10.90 -2.41 -0.87
N VAL A 138 10.03 -2.25 -1.87
CA VAL A 138 9.25 -3.34 -2.47
C VAL A 138 10.19 -4.34 -3.17
N ARG A 139 10.04 -5.61 -2.84
CA ARG A 139 10.75 -6.73 -3.49
C ARG A 139 9.81 -7.61 -4.32
N ASP A 140 8.58 -7.83 -3.83
CA ASP A 140 7.57 -8.64 -4.50
C ASP A 140 6.18 -8.15 -4.11
N VAL A 141 5.23 -8.26 -5.04
CA VAL A 141 3.81 -8.01 -4.78
C VAL A 141 2.98 -9.17 -5.29
N HIS A 142 2.25 -9.82 -4.38
CA HIS A 142 1.29 -10.85 -4.71
C HIS A 142 -0.12 -10.27 -4.72
N PHE A 143 -0.76 -10.26 -5.88
CA PHE A 143 -2.14 -9.81 -6.07
C PHE A 143 -3.09 -11.00 -6.10
N VAL A 144 -4.24 -10.86 -5.43
CA VAL A 144 -5.38 -11.79 -5.53
C VAL A 144 -6.64 -10.96 -5.78
N GLY A 145 -7.28 -11.17 -6.93
CA GLY A 145 -8.44 -10.39 -7.39
C GLY A 145 -9.81 -10.92 -6.94
N GLY A 146 -9.83 -11.92 -6.05
CA GLY A 146 -11.02 -12.73 -5.72
C GLY A 146 -10.82 -14.17 -6.19
N PHE A 147 -11.86 -14.79 -6.74
CA PHE A 147 -11.75 -16.14 -7.31
C PHE A 147 -11.19 -16.09 -8.74
N GLY A 148 -10.14 -16.88 -9.01
CA GLY A 148 -9.64 -17.15 -10.36
C GLY A 148 -8.52 -16.25 -10.88
N ILE A 149 -8.13 -15.18 -10.17
CA ILE A 149 -7.01 -14.31 -10.56
C ILE A 149 -6.03 -14.15 -9.40
N ALA A 150 -4.80 -14.65 -9.60
CA ALA A 150 -3.66 -14.37 -8.74
C ALA A 150 -2.42 -14.10 -9.60
N MET A 151 -1.62 -13.09 -9.24
CA MET A 151 -0.44 -12.70 -10.01
C MET A 151 0.66 -12.14 -9.11
N ASN A 152 1.90 -12.54 -9.39
CA ASN A 152 3.09 -11.88 -8.82
C ASN A 152 3.53 -10.75 -9.74
N LEU A 153 3.75 -9.58 -9.16
CA LEU A 153 4.30 -8.40 -9.84
C LEU A 153 5.71 -8.14 -9.33
N ALA A 154 6.63 -7.93 -10.27
CA ALA A 154 7.96 -7.43 -9.91
C ALA A 154 7.86 -5.96 -9.46
N PRO A 155 8.85 -5.44 -8.71
CA PRO A 155 8.87 -4.03 -8.33
C PRO A 155 8.73 -3.08 -9.51
N ALA A 156 9.32 -3.40 -10.67
CA ALA A 156 9.22 -2.60 -11.89
C ALA A 156 7.81 -2.57 -12.52
N ASP A 157 6.97 -3.58 -12.23
CA ASP A 157 5.57 -3.59 -12.67
C ASP A 157 4.70 -2.77 -11.70
N TYR A 158 5.01 -2.85 -10.40
CA TYR A 158 4.22 -2.25 -9.33
C TYR A 158 4.54 -0.77 -9.10
N LEU A 159 5.82 -0.40 -8.97
CA LEU A 159 6.24 0.96 -8.66
C LEU A 159 6.10 1.88 -9.87
N LEU A 160 5.83 3.16 -9.61
CA LEU A 160 5.79 4.18 -10.64
C LEU A 160 7.13 4.89 -10.77
N GLU A 161 7.55 5.14 -12.01
CA GLU A 161 8.66 6.02 -12.33
C GLU A 161 8.28 7.49 -12.03
N THR A 162 8.80 8.03 -10.94
CA THR A 162 8.47 9.38 -10.46
C THR A 162 9.41 10.47 -10.98
N GLY A 163 10.49 10.13 -11.67
CA GLY A 163 11.50 11.10 -12.13
C GLY A 163 10.94 12.22 -13.01
N ARG A 164 9.91 11.93 -13.82
CA ARG A 164 9.20 12.92 -14.67
C ARG A 164 8.09 13.68 -13.93
N LEU A 165 7.78 13.30 -12.70
CA LEU A 165 6.70 13.87 -11.89
C LEU A 165 7.21 14.91 -10.90
N GLY A 166 8.46 15.37 -10.99
CA GLY A 166 9.05 16.31 -10.03
C GLY A 166 8.20 17.54 -9.73
N ALA A 167 7.66 18.20 -10.78
CA ALA A 167 6.79 19.36 -10.61
C ALA A 167 5.47 19.01 -9.91
N LEU A 168 4.84 17.88 -10.30
CA LEU A 168 3.62 17.39 -9.64
C LEU A 168 3.89 17.04 -8.18
N ARG A 169 5.03 16.41 -7.90
CA ARG A 169 5.45 15.99 -6.57
C ARG A 169 5.61 17.16 -5.61
N GLN A 170 6.18 18.27 -6.08
CA GLN A 170 6.30 19.49 -5.29
C GLN A 170 4.95 20.20 -5.11
N ALA A 171 4.11 20.21 -6.15
CA ALA A 171 2.84 20.93 -6.12
C ALA A 171 1.68 20.14 -5.47
N GLU A 172 1.79 18.83 -5.27
CA GLU A 172 0.68 17.96 -4.91
C GLU A 172 -0.10 18.44 -3.67
N GLY A 173 0.60 18.77 -2.58
CA GLY A 173 -0.04 19.22 -1.34
C GLY A 173 -0.88 20.48 -1.55
N GLU A 174 -0.33 21.46 -2.28
CA GLU A 174 -1.02 22.70 -2.61
C GLU A 174 -2.22 22.46 -3.54
N LEU A 175 -2.04 21.60 -4.57
CA LEU A 175 -3.10 21.24 -5.50
C LEU A 175 -4.28 20.58 -4.79
N ILE A 176 -4.01 19.63 -3.88
CA ILE A 176 -5.04 18.99 -3.05
C ILE A 176 -5.73 20.05 -2.18
N ALA A 177 -4.97 20.89 -1.47
CA ALA A 177 -5.54 21.91 -0.60
C ALA A 177 -6.42 22.92 -1.36
N ARG A 178 -6.02 23.30 -2.58
CA ARG A 178 -6.80 24.16 -3.47
C ARG A 178 -8.09 23.46 -3.91
N LEU A 179 -7.99 22.23 -4.44
CA LEU A 179 -9.14 21.45 -4.87
C LEU A 179 -10.17 21.25 -3.74
N THR A 180 -9.70 20.91 -2.53
CA THR A 180 -10.56 20.75 -1.35
C THR A 180 -11.25 22.05 -0.94
N ARG A 181 -10.55 23.19 -1.04
CA ARG A 181 -11.12 24.52 -0.73
C ARG A 181 -12.19 24.91 -1.74
N ASP A 182 -11.89 24.75 -3.03
CA ASP A 182 -12.75 25.18 -4.14
C ASP A 182 -14.02 24.32 -4.24
N HIS A 183 -13.95 23.05 -3.81
CA HIS A 183 -15.05 22.08 -3.93
C HIS A 183 -15.63 21.63 -2.57
N LYS A 184 -15.41 22.40 -1.51
CA LYS A 184 -15.82 22.04 -0.14
C LYS A 184 -17.30 21.66 -0.02
N ALA A 185 -18.18 22.32 -0.80
CA ALA A 185 -19.61 22.05 -0.82
C ALA A 185 -19.98 20.70 -1.50
N VAL A 186 -19.18 20.23 -2.46
CA VAL A 186 -19.40 18.95 -3.16
C VAL A 186 -18.84 17.79 -2.35
N LEU A 187 -17.70 17.99 -1.68
CA LEU A 187 -17.00 16.96 -0.91
C LEU A 187 -17.67 16.61 0.43
N HIS A 188 -18.62 17.40 0.93
CA HIS A 188 -19.41 17.05 2.13
C HIS A 188 -20.50 16.01 1.87
N ASN A 189 -20.79 15.69 0.61
CA ASN A 189 -21.91 14.84 0.19
C ASN A 189 -21.48 13.48 -0.40
N ILE A 190 -20.22 13.07 -0.19
CA ILE A 190 -19.62 11.81 -0.67
C ILE A 190 -18.94 11.11 0.49
#